data_AF-A0A1C4Z8Q9-F1
#
_entry.id   AF-A0A1C4Z8Q9-F1
#
_cell.length_a   1.000
_cell.length_b   1.000
_cell.length_c   1.000
_cell.angle_alpha   90.00
_cell.angle_beta   90.00
_cell.angle_gamma   90.00
#
_symmetry.space_group_name_H-M   'P 1'
#
loop_
_entity.id
_entity.type
_entity.pdbx_description
1 polymer ?
#
loop_
_entity_poly.entity_id
_entity_poly.type
_entity_poly.pdbx_seq_one_letter_code
_entity_poly.pdbx_strand_id
1 'polypeptide(L)'
;MRCEICGTPLDAPGQAHDCRTDRTAPNQSAETFALASRRVVRFGVVYAVVVAIVSVLGLAGYAAVRSGAAEPTDLSTQASVLIVGPIAGLVGLGCVIGLLVSTVVWIVSAHRLTAAGPGFAGYGGLVLCFLLIALAYVLPIRVPTVSGAVAVEAALRIGSVVLLITGTLLASARIRRQTGQVTPAGRRTLITSDDWGASKWDPEVLRDIERRRGANG
;
A
#
# COMPACT_ATOMS: atom_id res chain seq x y z
N MET A 1 2.21 21.00 39.22
CA MET A 1 3.55 21.08 38.58
C MET A 1 3.42 20.60 37.13
N ARG A 2 4.36 20.80 36.20
CA ARG A 2 4.22 20.33 34.80
C ARG A 2 5.48 19.56 34.36
N CYS A 3 5.34 18.50 33.54
CA CYS A 3 6.50 17.81 32.95
C CYS A 3 7.30 18.80 32.08
N GLU A 4 8.61 18.92 32.32
CA GLU A 4 9.47 19.83 31.54
C GLU A 4 9.59 19.43 30.06
N ILE A 5 9.32 18.14 29.75
CA ILE A 5 9.43 17.59 28.39
C ILE A 5 8.12 17.80 27.59
N CYS A 6 6.95 17.60 28.19
CA CYS A 6 5.66 17.60 27.46
C CYS A 6 4.59 18.55 28.01
N GLY A 7 4.86 19.26 29.10
CA GLY A 7 3.97 20.30 29.65
C GLY A 7 2.70 19.78 30.35
N THR A 8 2.49 18.47 30.47
CA THR A 8 1.33 17.88 31.15
C THR A 8 1.37 18.17 32.67
N PRO A 9 0.24 18.51 33.31
CA PRO A 9 0.18 18.69 34.77
C PRO A 9 0.50 17.39 35.51
N LEU A 10 1.27 17.51 36.59
CA LEU A 10 1.67 16.45 37.52
C LEU A 10 1.05 16.73 38.90
N ASP A 11 0.54 15.67 39.53
CA ASP A 11 -0.14 15.72 40.83
C ASP A 11 0.84 15.72 42.00
N ALA A 12 2.01 15.08 41.83
CA ALA A 12 3.05 15.01 42.86
C ALA A 12 4.48 15.10 42.27
N PRO A 13 5.45 15.64 43.03
CA PRO A 13 6.85 15.62 42.65
C PRO A 13 7.38 14.17 42.62
N GLY A 14 8.08 13.80 41.55
CA GLY A 14 8.62 12.44 41.35
C GLY A 14 7.64 11.42 40.79
N GLN A 15 6.41 11.83 40.44
CA GLN A 15 5.46 10.96 39.74
C GLN A 15 6.04 10.53 38.39
N ALA A 16 6.21 9.23 38.19
CA ALA A 16 6.63 8.67 36.91
C ALA A 16 5.50 8.89 35.89
N HIS A 17 5.66 9.93 35.09
CA HIS A 17 4.84 10.20 33.91
C HIS A 17 5.69 9.82 32.70
N ASP A 18 5.20 8.89 31.89
CA ASP A 18 5.79 8.63 30.59
C ASP A 18 5.50 9.83 29.68
N CYS A 19 6.45 10.78 29.59
CA CYS A 19 6.43 11.90 28.64
C CYS A 19 6.69 11.33 27.23
N ARG A 20 5.83 10.41 26.80
CA ARG A 20 5.80 9.80 25.47
C ARG A 20 5.22 10.85 24.54
N THR A 21 6.10 11.73 24.07
CA THR A 21 5.88 12.71 23.01
C THR A 21 5.37 12.02 21.75
N ASP A 22 4.07 11.78 21.67
CA ASP A 22 3.27 11.46 20.47
C ASP A 22 3.87 10.48 19.44
N ARG A 23 4.85 9.66 19.85
CA ARG A 23 5.27 8.47 19.14
C ARG A 23 4.17 7.47 19.41
N THR A 24 3.11 7.60 18.60
CA THR A 24 2.18 6.52 18.24
C THR A 24 2.93 5.21 18.44
N ALA A 25 2.45 4.41 19.39
CA ALA A 25 3.19 3.26 19.88
C ALA A 25 3.69 2.44 18.67
N PRO A 26 4.91 1.88 18.70
CA PRO A 26 5.56 1.31 17.52
C PRO A 26 4.69 0.25 16.79
N ASN A 27 3.74 -0.36 17.50
CA ASN A 27 2.69 -1.21 16.95
C ASN A 27 1.70 -0.47 16.03
N GLN A 28 1.20 0.72 16.40
CA GLN A 28 0.24 1.52 15.61
C GLN A 28 0.83 2.02 14.28
N SER A 29 2.09 2.48 14.31
CA SER A 29 2.79 2.92 13.09
C SER A 29 2.96 1.78 12.10
N ALA A 30 3.22 0.57 12.58
CA ALA A 30 3.41 -0.60 11.75
C ALA A 30 2.09 -1.17 11.20
N GLU A 31 1.00 -1.12 11.97
CA GLU A 31 -0.34 -1.46 11.48
C GLU A 31 -0.79 -0.49 10.38
N THR A 32 -0.52 0.81 10.56
CA THR A 32 -0.82 1.85 9.56
C THR A 32 -0.03 1.60 8.27
N PHE A 33 1.26 1.26 8.37
CA PHE A 33 2.09 0.90 7.22
C PHE A 33 1.55 -0.34 6.50
N ALA A 34 1.16 -1.40 7.23
CA ALA A 34 0.61 -2.61 6.63
C ALA A 34 -0.73 -2.35 5.91
N LEU A 35 -1.59 -1.49 6.47
CA LEU A 35 -2.82 -1.05 5.82
C LEU A 35 -2.53 -0.21 4.57
N ALA A 36 -1.56 0.70 4.64
CA ALA A 36 -1.15 1.53 3.50
C ALA A 36 -0.61 0.66 2.35
N SER A 37 0.27 -0.31 2.62
CA SER A 37 0.75 -1.26 1.61
C SER A 37 -0.39 -2.04 0.95
N ARG A 38 -1.38 -2.51 1.73
CA ARG A 38 -2.56 -3.20 1.18
C ARG A 38 -3.40 -2.29 0.29
N ARG A 39 -3.56 -1.02 0.65
CA ARG A 39 -4.30 -0.02 -0.16
C ARG A 39 -3.60 0.23 -1.49
N VAL A 40 -2.28 0.44 -1.49
CA VAL A 40 -1.49 0.60 -2.73
C VAL A 40 -1.70 -0.58 -3.67
N VAL A 41 -1.61 -1.81 -3.15
CA VAL A 41 -1.84 -3.02 -3.96
C VAL A 41 -3.28 -3.09 -4.50
N ARG A 42 -4.29 -2.85 -3.65
CA ARG A 42 -5.71 -2.90 -4.07
C ARG A 42 -6.02 -1.84 -5.13
N PHE A 43 -5.64 -0.59 -4.91
CA PHE A 43 -5.84 0.47 -5.90
C PHE A 43 -5.05 0.22 -7.18
N GLY A 44 -3.85 -0.37 -7.08
CA GLY A 44 -3.07 -0.80 -8.23
C GLY A 44 -3.81 -1.83 -9.07
N VAL A 45 -4.31 -2.89 -8.42
CA VAL A 45 -5.10 -3.93 -9.10
C VAL A 45 -6.37 -3.35 -9.73
N VAL A 46 -7.12 -2.50 -9.01
CA VAL A 46 -8.33 -1.85 -9.55
C VAL A 46 -7.98 -1.01 -10.78
N TYR A 47 -6.92 -0.21 -10.72
CA TYR A 47 -6.49 0.58 -11.86
C TYR A 47 -6.07 -0.28 -13.05
N ALA A 48 -5.32 -1.38 -12.82
CA ALA A 48 -4.96 -2.32 -13.88
C ALA A 48 -6.18 -2.97 -14.54
N VAL A 49 -7.22 -3.32 -13.75
CA VAL A 49 -8.49 -3.83 -14.28
C VAL A 49 -9.21 -2.78 -15.12
N VAL A 50 -9.28 -1.53 -14.65
CA VAL A 50 -9.87 -0.41 -15.41
C VAL A 50 -9.14 -0.22 -16.74
N VAL A 51 -7.80 -0.22 -16.73
CA VAL A 51 -6.98 -0.13 -17.95
C VAL A 51 -7.31 -1.28 -18.89
N ALA A 52 -7.36 -2.52 -18.41
CA ALA A 52 -7.69 -3.67 -19.24
C ALA A 52 -9.09 -3.57 -19.86
N ILE A 53 -10.10 -3.17 -19.09
CA ILE A 53 -11.47 -2.96 -19.59
C ILE A 53 -11.49 -1.90 -20.69
N VAL A 54 -10.86 -0.74 -20.45
CA VAL A 54 -10.83 0.36 -21.43
C VAL A 54 -10.10 -0.06 -22.70
N SER A 55 -8.99 -0.79 -22.59
CA SER A 55 -8.26 -1.32 -23.75
C SER A 55 -9.08 -2.32 -24.55
N VAL A 56 -9.81 -3.23 -23.88
CA VAL A 56 -10.71 -4.19 -24.55
C VAL A 56 -11.85 -3.47 -25.26
N LEU A 57 -12.48 -2.48 -24.61
CA LEU A 57 -13.54 -1.68 -25.22
C LEU A 57 -13.04 -0.89 -26.43
N GLY A 58 -11.85 -0.28 -26.34
CA GLY A 58 -11.23 0.43 -27.45
C GLY A 58 -10.92 -0.48 -28.65
N LEU A 59 -10.38 -1.67 -28.38
CA LEU A 59 -10.13 -2.68 -29.43
C LEU A 59 -11.42 -3.20 -30.05
N ALA A 60 -12.46 -3.44 -29.24
CA ALA A 60 -13.77 -3.86 -29.72
C ALA A 60 -14.42 -2.80 -30.62
N GLY A 61 -14.37 -1.53 -30.21
CA GLY A 61 -14.84 -0.41 -31.03
C GLY A 61 -14.08 -0.30 -32.36
N TYR A 62 -12.75 -0.42 -32.32
CA TYR A 62 -11.92 -0.45 -33.54
C TYR A 62 -12.28 -1.62 -34.46
N ALA A 63 -12.47 -2.83 -33.90
CA ALA A 63 -12.85 -4.00 -34.67
C ALA A 63 -14.24 -3.86 -35.32
N ALA A 64 -15.21 -3.29 -34.59
CA ALA A 64 -16.55 -3.03 -35.10
C ALA A 64 -16.51 -2.10 -36.32
N VAL A 65 -15.79 -0.98 -36.23
CA VAL A 65 -15.61 -0.04 -37.36
C VAL A 65 -14.91 -0.71 -38.53
N ARG A 66 -13.83 -1.46 -38.27
CA ARG A 66 -13.07 -2.14 -39.33
C ARG A 66 -13.88 -3.21 -40.06
N SER A 67 -14.80 -3.88 -39.36
CA SER A 67 -15.68 -4.90 -39.93
C SER A 67 -16.89 -4.34 -40.67
N GLY A 68 -17.13 -3.03 -40.62
CA GLY A 68 -18.34 -2.38 -41.15
C GLY A 68 -19.59 -2.60 -40.28
N ALA A 69 -19.45 -3.21 -39.10
CA ALA A 69 -20.54 -3.39 -38.14
C ALA A 69 -20.96 -2.08 -37.44
N ALA A 70 -20.08 -1.06 -37.47
CA ALA A 70 -20.35 0.27 -36.95
C ALA A 70 -19.84 1.33 -37.94
N GLU A 71 -20.69 2.30 -38.26
CA GLU A 71 -20.31 3.43 -39.10
C GLU A 71 -19.75 4.56 -38.21
N PRO A 72 -18.54 5.08 -38.46
CA PRO A 72 -17.90 6.09 -37.60
C PRO A 72 -18.55 7.47 -37.68
N THR A 73 -19.30 7.74 -38.75
CA THR A 73 -20.06 8.98 -38.94
C THR A 73 -21.47 8.90 -38.39
N ASP A 74 -21.91 7.71 -37.95
CA ASP A 74 -23.23 7.58 -37.34
C ASP A 74 -23.28 8.29 -35.99
N LEU A 75 -24.40 9.00 -35.76
CA LEU A 75 -24.66 9.78 -34.56
C LEU A 75 -24.58 8.90 -33.31
N SER A 76 -25.01 7.64 -33.39
CA SER A 76 -24.97 6.69 -32.27
C SER A 76 -23.53 6.35 -31.88
N THR A 77 -22.67 6.05 -32.86
CA THR A 77 -21.25 5.75 -32.66
C THR A 77 -20.52 6.96 -32.07
N GLN A 78 -20.72 8.16 -32.64
CA GLN A 78 -20.08 9.38 -32.15
C GLN A 78 -20.53 9.74 -30.73
N ALA A 79 -21.83 9.65 -30.44
CA ALA A 79 -22.36 9.88 -29.11
C ALA A 79 -21.77 8.89 -28.09
N SER A 80 -21.65 7.62 -28.46
CA SER A 80 -21.06 6.60 -27.57
C SER A 80 -19.60 6.93 -27.21
N VAL A 81 -18.78 7.37 -28.18
CA VAL A 81 -17.38 7.75 -27.94
C VAL A 81 -17.29 9.00 -27.06
N LEU A 82 -18.15 10.00 -27.33
CA LEU A 82 -18.20 11.25 -26.56
C LEU A 82 -18.72 11.08 -25.13
N ILE A 83 -19.49 10.03 -24.85
CA ILE A 83 -19.99 9.74 -23.49
C ILE A 83 -19.03 8.79 -22.77
N VAL A 84 -18.69 7.66 -23.38
CA VAL A 84 -17.88 6.61 -22.76
C VAL A 84 -16.43 7.06 -22.55
N GLY A 85 -15.86 7.82 -23.49
CA GLY A 85 -14.48 8.32 -23.40
C GLY A 85 -14.24 9.18 -22.15
N PRO A 86 -15.02 10.26 -21.92
CA PRO A 86 -14.89 11.07 -20.71
C PRO A 86 -15.18 10.31 -19.42
N ILE A 87 -16.16 9.41 -19.40
CA ILE A 87 -16.44 8.58 -18.21
C ILE A 87 -15.24 7.70 -17.88
N ALA A 88 -14.68 7.00 -18.87
CA ALA A 88 -13.47 6.20 -18.70
C ALA A 88 -12.28 7.07 -18.23
N GLY A 89 -12.15 8.29 -18.77
CA GLY A 89 -11.15 9.26 -18.34
C GLY A 89 -11.31 9.69 -16.88
N LEU A 90 -12.53 10.00 -16.44
CA LEU A 90 -12.83 10.37 -15.05
C LEU A 90 -12.57 9.21 -14.08
N VAL A 91 -12.99 8.00 -14.43
CA VAL A 91 -12.73 6.78 -13.64
C VAL A 91 -11.22 6.53 -13.55
N GLY A 92 -10.51 6.65 -14.67
CA GLY A 92 -9.05 6.54 -14.73
C GLY A 92 -8.37 7.57 -13.84
N LEU A 93 -8.78 8.84 -13.92
CA LEU A 93 -8.26 9.92 -13.09
C LEU A 93 -8.49 9.67 -11.60
N GLY A 94 -9.70 9.25 -11.22
CA GLY A 94 -10.01 8.88 -9.84
C GLY A 94 -9.12 7.75 -9.31
N CYS A 95 -8.86 6.73 -10.14
CA CYS A 95 -7.94 5.65 -9.79
C CYS A 95 -6.50 6.14 -9.60
N VAL A 96 -6.01 7.03 -10.47
CA VAL A 96 -4.66 7.62 -10.37
C VAL A 96 -4.53 8.47 -9.10
N ILE A 97 -5.53 9.29 -8.78
CA ILE A 97 -5.54 10.09 -7.54
C ILE A 97 -5.55 9.18 -6.31
N GLY A 98 -6.41 8.15 -6.30
CA GLY A 98 -6.46 7.17 -5.20
C GLY A 98 -5.14 6.42 -5.01
N LEU A 99 -4.48 6.04 -6.11
CA LEU A 99 -3.15 5.46 -6.12
C LEU A 99 -2.10 6.41 -5.56
N LEU A 100 -2.11 7.68 -5.99
CA LEU A 100 -1.18 8.71 -5.54
C LEU A 100 -1.30 8.93 -4.04
N VAL A 101 -2.51 9.18 -3.53
CA VAL A 101 -2.76 9.39 -2.10
C VAL A 101 -2.33 8.17 -1.30
N SER A 102 -2.69 6.96 -1.74
CA SER A 102 -2.30 5.71 -1.08
C SER A 102 -0.78 5.55 -1.03
N THR A 103 -0.09 5.92 -2.10
CA THR A 103 1.35 5.84 -2.23
C THR A 103 2.06 6.86 -1.33
N VAL A 104 1.58 8.10 -1.26
CA VAL A 104 2.12 9.13 -0.37
C VAL A 104 2.00 8.69 1.09
N VAL A 105 0.81 8.22 1.49
CA VAL A 105 0.59 7.69 2.86
C VAL A 105 1.52 6.51 3.14
N TRP A 106 1.75 5.63 2.16
CA TRP A 106 2.68 4.52 2.28
C TRP A 106 4.14 4.98 2.46
N ILE A 107 4.63 5.97 1.70
CA ILE A 107 5.98 6.52 1.83
C ILE A 107 6.18 7.19 3.20
N VAL A 108 5.23 8.03 3.62
CA VAL A 108 5.29 8.70 4.93
C VAL A 108 5.30 7.67 6.05
N SER A 109 4.46 6.63 5.96
CA SER A 109 4.44 5.54 6.95
C SER A 109 5.74 4.75 6.97
N ALA A 110 6.40 4.56 5.83
CA ALA A 110 7.70 3.88 5.76
C ALA A 110 8.81 4.69 6.45
N HIS A 111 8.82 6.02 6.27
CA HIS A 111 9.77 6.93 6.95
C HIS A 111 9.57 7.00 8.45
N ARG A 112 8.33 6.78 8.94
CA ARG A 112 8.05 6.68 10.38
C ARG A 112 8.64 5.40 11.00
N LEU A 113 8.83 4.34 10.21
CA LEU A 113 9.34 3.05 10.69
C LEU A 113 10.85 2.91 10.52
N THR A 114 11.43 3.49 9.47
CA THR A 114 12.87 3.42 9.20
C THR A 114 13.38 4.74 8.65
N ALA A 115 14.59 5.15 9.04
CA ALA A 115 15.21 6.38 8.53
C ALA A 115 15.50 6.35 7.02
N ALA A 116 15.61 5.15 6.43
CA ALA A 116 15.81 4.96 4.99
C ALA A 116 14.49 4.94 4.19
N GLY A 117 13.33 4.99 4.86
CA GLY A 117 12.01 4.90 4.25
C GLY A 117 11.78 3.59 3.48
N PRO A 118 11.14 3.64 2.30
CA PRO A 118 10.91 2.45 1.46
C PRO A 118 12.18 1.76 0.94
N GLY A 119 13.33 2.47 0.94
CA GLY A 119 14.58 2.01 0.34
C GLY A 119 14.57 1.95 -1.19
N PHE A 120 15.69 1.49 -1.77
CA PHE A 120 15.91 1.49 -3.23
C PHE A 120 14.82 0.75 -4.02
N ALA A 121 14.36 -0.42 -3.55
CA ALA A 121 13.31 -1.17 -4.25
C ALA A 121 11.97 -0.41 -4.27
N GLY A 122 11.60 0.26 -3.18
CA GLY A 122 10.38 1.05 -3.11
C GLY A 122 10.42 2.29 -4.01
N TYR A 123 11.49 3.08 -3.91
CA TYR A 123 11.67 4.26 -4.77
C TYR A 123 11.89 3.90 -6.23
N GLY A 124 12.64 2.83 -6.52
CA GLY A 124 12.85 2.34 -7.88
C GLY A 124 11.53 1.92 -8.54
N GLY A 125 10.68 1.19 -7.82
CA GLY A 125 9.33 0.85 -8.30
C GLY A 125 8.47 2.09 -8.57
N LEU A 126 8.57 3.12 -7.73
CA LEU A 126 7.86 4.39 -7.92
C LEU A 126 8.34 5.16 -9.14
N VAL A 127 9.65 5.40 -9.23
CA VAL A 127 10.27 6.15 -10.33
C VAL A 127 9.96 5.45 -11.66
N LEU A 128 10.12 4.13 -11.72
CA LEU A 128 9.84 3.37 -12.93
C LEU A 128 8.34 3.35 -13.26
N CYS A 129 7.46 3.32 -12.25
CA CYS A 129 6.02 3.47 -12.45
C CYS A 129 5.68 4.83 -13.09
N PHE A 130 6.18 5.94 -12.53
CA PHE A 130 5.98 7.28 -13.10
C PHE A 130 6.54 7.40 -14.52
N LEU A 131 7.75 6.86 -14.74
CA LEU A 131 8.38 6.85 -16.06
C LEU A 131 7.50 6.10 -17.08
N LEU A 132 7.02 4.90 -16.75
CA LEU A 132 6.19 4.11 -17.65
C LEU A 132 4.81 4.76 -17.90
N ILE A 133 4.21 5.39 -16.88
CA ILE A 133 2.98 6.17 -17.06
C ILE A 133 3.24 7.35 -18.01
N ALA A 134 4.34 8.08 -17.85
CA ALA A 134 4.70 9.17 -18.75
C ALA A 134 4.94 8.67 -20.18
N LEU A 135 5.67 7.56 -20.34
CA LEU A 135 5.87 6.93 -21.66
C LEU A 135 4.54 6.49 -22.28
N ALA A 136 3.55 6.07 -21.49
CA ALA A 136 2.23 5.68 -21.99
C ALA A 136 1.47 6.82 -22.69
N TYR A 137 1.85 8.09 -22.46
CA TYR A 137 1.27 9.23 -23.19
C TYR A 137 2.06 9.64 -24.43
N VAL A 138 3.33 9.25 -24.54
CA VAL A 138 4.22 9.68 -25.62
C VAL A 138 4.39 8.59 -26.68
N LEU A 139 4.58 7.34 -26.24
CA LEU A 139 4.94 6.24 -27.12
C LEU A 139 3.83 5.83 -28.10
N PRO A 140 2.54 5.77 -27.69
CA PRO A 140 1.46 5.38 -28.60
C PRO A 140 1.31 6.28 -29.84
N ILE A 141 1.71 7.57 -29.74
CA ILE A 141 1.67 8.54 -30.86
C ILE A 141 2.60 8.13 -32.01
N ARG A 142 3.65 7.36 -31.71
CA ARG A 142 4.63 6.90 -32.68
C ARG A 142 4.25 5.56 -33.35
N VAL A 143 3.16 4.92 -32.89
CA VAL A 143 2.75 3.61 -33.39
C VAL A 143 1.81 3.78 -34.59
N PRO A 144 2.10 3.19 -35.76
CA PRO A 144 1.33 3.42 -36.98
C PRO A 144 -0.05 2.74 -36.98
N THR A 145 -0.29 1.78 -36.08
CA THR A 145 -1.54 1.02 -36.00
C THR A 145 -2.27 1.31 -34.71
N VAL A 146 -3.60 1.46 -34.79
CA VAL A 146 -4.48 1.68 -33.62
C VAL A 146 -4.36 0.51 -32.63
N SER A 147 -4.39 -0.72 -33.12
CA SER A 147 -4.24 -1.91 -32.27
C SER A 147 -2.89 -1.96 -31.56
N GLY A 148 -1.81 -1.55 -32.24
CA GLY A 148 -0.48 -1.43 -31.65
C GLY A 148 -0.42 -0.32 -30.59
N ALA A 149 -1.00 0.85 -30.88
CA ALA A 149 -1.04 1.97 -29.96
C ALA A 149 -1.77 1.60 -28.65
N VAL A 150 -2.95 0.98 -28.75
CA VAL A 150 -3.72 0.50 -27.58
C VAL A 150 -2.95 -0.57 -26.79
N ALA A 151 -2.32 -1.52 -27.49
CA ALA A 151 -1.53 -2.57 -26.83
C ALA A 151 -0.32 -2.00 -26.08
N VAL A 152 0.41 -1.06 -26.69
CA VAL A 152 1.56 -0.37 -26.07
C VAL A 152 1.11 0.45 -24.86
N GLU A 153 0.04 1.23 -24.98
CA GLU A 153 -0.52 2.01 -23.88
C GLU A 153 -0.92 1.10 -22.70
N ALA A 154 -1.66 0.01 -22.99
CA ALA A 154 -2.08 -0.97 -21.99
C ALA A 154 -0.88 -1.63 -21.30
N ALA A 155 0.11 -2.08 -22.09
CA ALA A 155 1.30 -2.74 -21.57
C ALA A 155 2.12 -1.81 -20.66
N LEU A 156 2.28 -0.54 -21.03
CA LEU A 156 3.00 0.45 -20.22
C LEU A 156 2.26 0.75 -18.91
N ARG A 157 0.93 0.92 -18.96
CA ARG A 157 0.11 1.20 -17.77
C ARG A 157 -0.04 0.00 -16.84
N ILE A 158 -0.15 -1.22 -17.37
CA ILE A 158 -0.17 -2.44 -16.55
C ILE A 158 1.23 -2.70 -15.98
N GLY A 159 2.28 -2.56 -16.80
CA GLY A 159 3.66 -2.71 -16.37
C GLY A 159 4.05 -1.75 -15.25
N SER A 160 3.62 -0.49 -15.33
CA SER A 160 3.87 0.50 -14.28
C SER A 160 3.28 0.08 -12.93
N VAL A 161 2.06 -0.45 -12.94
CA VAL A 161 1.38 -0.98 -11.75
C VAL A 161 2.08 -2.20 -11.19
N VAL A 162 2.46 -3.15 -12.05
CA VAL A 162 3.18 -4.36 -11.64
C VAL A 162 4.47 -4.00 -10.92
N LEU A 163 5.21 -3.02 -11.44
CA LEU A 163 6.46 -2.53 -10.85
C LEU A 163 6.23 -1.78 -9.54
N LEU A 164 5.18 -0.96 -9.47
CA LEU A 164 4.78 -0.31 -8.22
C LEU A 164 4.45 -1.34 -7.15
N ILE A 165 3.59 -2.32 -7.45
CA ILE A 165 3.20 -3.39 -6.53
C ILE A 165 4.43 -4.19 -6.09
N THR A 166 5.28 -4.59 -7.03
CA THR A 166 6.51 -5.34 -6.74
C THR A 166 7.43 -4.55 -5.82
N GLY A 167 7.68 -3.26 -6.12
CA GLY A 167 8.46 -2.37 -5.27
C GLY A 167 7.88 -2.22 -3.87
N THR A 168 6.56 -2.04 -3.76
CA THR A 168 5.84 -1.97 -2.47
C THR A 168 5.97 -3.26 -1.67
N LEU A 169 5.86 -4.43 -2.31
CA LEU A 169 5.97 -5.73 -1.65
C LEU A 169 7.41 -6.00 -1.17
N LEU A 170 8.41 -5.72 -2.00
CA LEU A 170 9.82 -5.88 -1.64
C LEU A 170 10.22 -4.95 -0.49
N ALA A 171 9.82 -3.68 -0.55
CA ALA A 171 10.04 -2.72 0.54
C ALA A 171 9.31 -3.13 1.83
N SER A 172 8.06 -3.60 1.72
CA SER A 172 7.30 -4.10 2.87
C SER A 172 7.95 -5.33 3.49
N ALA A 173 8.47 -6.26 2.69
CA ALA A 173 9.18 -7.44 3.17
C ALA A 173 10.49 -7.06 3.88
N ARG A 174 11.25 -6.11 3.34
CA ARG A 174 12.47 -5.58 3.97
C ARG A 174 12.17 -4.93 5.32
N ILE A 175 11.21 -4.00 5.37
CA ILE A 175 10.86 -3.28 6.60
C ILE A 175 10.36 -4.27 7.67
N ARG A 176 9.59 -5.30 7.28
CA ARG A 176 9.17 -6.37 8.19
C ARG A 176 10.36 -7.14 8.79
N ARG A 177 11.34 -7.51 7.97
CA ARG A 177 12.56 -8.19 8.44
C ARG A 177 13.35 -7.33 9.44
N GLN A 178 13.42 -6.01 9.21
CA GLN A 178 14.14 -5.09 10.08
C GLN A 178 13.39 -4.80 11.39
N THR A 179 12.07 -4.73 11.35
CA THR A 179 11.22 -4.42 12.51
C THR A 179 10.84 -5.66 13.34
N GLY A 180 11.20 -6.86 12.90
CA GLY A 180 10.89 -8.12 13.59
C GLY A 180 9.39 -8.46 13.65
N GLN A 181 8.55 -7.79 12.84
CA GLN A 181 7.11 -8.03 12.88
C GLN A 181 6.72 -9.32 12.14
N VAL A 182 6.23 -10.30 12.92
CA VAL A 182 5.60 -11.53 12.44
C VAL A 182 4.21 -11.21 11.86
N THR A 183 3.87 -11.85 10.74
CA THR A 183 2.73 -11.51 9.86
C THR A 183 1.34 -11.47 10.54
N PRO A 184 0.36 -10.74 9.96
CA PRO A 184 -1.07 -10.91 10.27
C PRO A 184 -1.72 -12.13 9.57
N ALA A 185 -0.93 -12.98 8.92
CA ALA A 185 -1.39 -14.22 8.29
C ALA A 185 -1.01 -15.47 9.11
N GLY A 186 -0.06 -15.34 10.04
CA GLY A 186 0.09 -16.25 11.16
C GLY A 186 -0.94 -15.86 12.21
N ARG A 187 -1.85 -16.78 12.51
CA ARG A 187 -2.73 -16.78 13.68
C ARG A 187 -2.04 -16.05 14.85
N ARG A 188 -2.57 -14.87 15.24
CA ARG A 188 -2.21 -14.25 16.52
C ARG A 188 -2.58 -15.30 17.58
N THR A 189 -1.61 -16.03 18.12
CA THR A 189 -1.69 -16.41 19.52
C THR A 189 -1.55 -15.09 20.26
N LEU A 190 -2.70 -14.44 20.50
CA LEU A 190 -2.79 -13.39 21.50
C LEU A 190 -2.28 -14.06 22.77
N ILE A 191 -1.05 -13.77 23.17
CA ILE A 191 -0.59 -14.13 24.51
C ILE A 191 -1.40 -13.23 25.42
N THR A 192 -2.47 -13.78 25.96
CA THR A 192 -3.31 -13.12 26.96
C THR A 192 -2.60 -13.20 28.32
N SER A 193 -2.98 -12.38 29.29
CA SER A 193 -2.52 -12.56 30.68
C SER A 193 -2.80 -13.97 31.20
N ASP A 194 -3.79 -14.65 30.63
CA ASP A 194 -4.21 -16.00 30.99
C ASP A 194 -3.25 -17.08 30.43
N ASP A 195 -2.46 -16.75 29.40
CA ASP A 195 -1.37 -17.62 28.92
C ASP A 195 -0.13 -17.58 29.83
N TRP A 196 -0.03 -16.54 30.67
CA TRP A 196 0.91 -16.44 31.80
C TRP A 196 0.34 -17.03 33.09
N GLY A 197 -0.72 -17.84 33.01
CA GLY A 197 -1.30 -18.52 34.15
C GLY A 197 -0.22 -19.29 34.93
N ALA A 198 -0.02 -18.93 36.20
CA ALA A 198 0.91 -19.59 37.12
C ALA A 198 0.69 -21.11 37.20
N SER A 199 -0.51 -21.58 36.83
CA SER A 199 -0.89 -22.99 36.76
C SER A 199 -0.24 -23.79 35.62
N LYS A 200 0.43 -23.14 34.65
CA LYS A 200 1.17 -23.79 33.55
C LYS A 200 2.69 -23.68 33.69
N TRP A 201 3.17 -23.07 34.77
CA TRP A 201 4.61 -22.99 35.00
C TRP A 201 5.14 -24.38 35.26
N ASP A 202 6.29 -24.69 34.66
CA ASP A 202 6.99 -25.94 34.93
C ASP A 202 7.17 -26.07 36.46
N PRO A 203 6.74 -27.18 37.07
CA PRO A 203 6.86 -27.39 38.51
C PRO A 203 8.30 -27.21 39.02
N GLU A 204 9.33 -27.40 38.18
CA GLU A 204 10.72 -27.14 38.55
C GLU A 204 11.01 -25.64 38.72
N VAL A 205 10.43 -24.79 37.87
CA VAL A 205 10.60 -23.33 37.96
C VAL A 205 9.91 -22.78 39.21
N LEU A 206 8.73 -23.32 39.54
CA LEU A 206 8.03 -23.00 40.79
C LEU A 206 8.88 -23.34 42.03
N ARG A 207 9.47 -24.55 42.05
CA ARG A 207 10.37 -24.97 43.13
C ARG A 207 11.61 -24.08 43.25
N ASP A 208 12.19 -23.63 42.14
CA ASP A 208 13.36 -22.73 42.18
C ASP A 208 12.99 -21.35 42.75
N ILE A 209 11.82 -20.81 42.38
CA ILE A 209 11.32 -19.53 42.92
C ILE A 209 11.05 -19.63 44.42
N GLU A 210 10.41 -20.71 44.88
CA GLU A 210 10.15 -20.97 46.30
C GLU A 210 11.45 -21.12 47.09
N ARG A 211 12.44 -21.83 46.54
CA ARG A 211 13.77 -21.99 47.15
C ARG A 211 14.48 -20.66 47.33
N ARG A 212 14.40 -19.76 46.34
CA ARG A 212 15.00 -18.42 46.41
C ARG A 212 14.25 -17.50 47.38
N ARG A 213 12.93 -17.62 47.49
CA ARG A 213 12.13 -16.86 48.49
C ARG A 213 12.42 -17.32 49.91
N GLY A 214 12.54 -18.63 50.15
CA GLY A 214 12.90 -19.17 51.46
C GLY A 214 14.34 -18.91 51.89
N ALA A 215 15.23 -18.53 50.96
CA ALA A 215 16.61 -18.17 51.27
C ALA A 215 16.82 -16.67 51.57
N ASN A 216 15.84 -15.83 51.24
CA ASN A 216 15.89 -14.36 51.38
C ASN A 216 14.91 -13.79 52.42
N GLY A 217 14.20 -14.65 53.16
CA GLY A 217 13.36 -14.29 54.30
C GLY A 217 13.90 -14.89 55.57
#